data_AF-A0A9E7B184-F1
#
_entry.id   AF-A0A9E7B184-F1
#
_cell.length_a   1.000
_cell.length_b   1.000
_cell.length_c   1.000
_cell.angle_alpha   90.00
_cell.angle_beta   90.00
_cell.angle_gamma   90.00
#
_symmetry.space_group_name_H-M   'P 1'
#
loop_
_entity.id
_entity.type
_entity.pdbx_description
1 polymer ?
#
loop_
_entity_poly.entity_id
_entity_poly.type
_entity_poly.pdbx_seq_one_letter_code
_entity_poly.pdbx_strand_id
1 'polypeptide(L)'
;MVLTTSKLLFRVLMGALVLVFLCVMAVIAGLARGPVSLQFFTPYIAQALETQYPSLDLSFEEVKLVWDGRDKNLVVALDDFAVARDEALLATIPNLKVVFSGTALLHARIAPAEL
;
A
#
# COMPACT_ATOMS: atom_id res chain seq x y z
N MET A 1 -15.52 3.66 -40.98
CA MET A 1 -14.46 3.02 -40.17
C MET A 1 -14.37 3.51 -38.72
N VAL A 2 -15.00 4.63 -38.30
CA VAL A 2 -14.91 5.16 -36.92
C VAL A 2 -15.81 4.39 -35.91
N LEU A 3 -16.94 3.85 -36.36
CA LEU A 3 -17.92 3.13 -35.53
C LEU A 3 -17.39 1.80 -34.96
N THR A 4 -16.46 1.15 -35.64
CA THR A 4 -15.84 -0.11 -35.20
C THR A 4 -14.78 0.12 -34.13
N THR A 5 -13.97 1.17 -34.27
CA THR A 5 -12.95 1.55 -33.28
C THR A 5 -13.56 1.94 -31.94
N SER A 6 -14.65 2.70 -31.95
CA SER A 6 -15.38 3.12 -30.73
C SER A 6 -15.92 1.92 -29.93
N LYS A 7 -16.49 0.91 -30.61
CA LYS A 7 -16.97 -0.32 -29.96
C LYS A 7 -15.83 -1.14 -29.34
N LEU A 8 -14.66 -1.15 -29.99
CA LEU A 8 -13.49 -1.86 -29.50
C LEU A 8 -12.91 -1.16 -28.27
N LEU A 9 -12.83 0.17 -28.30
CA LEU A 9 -12.40 0.98 -27.17
C LEU A 9 -13.34 0.81 -25.96
N PHE A 10 -14.65 0.80 -26.20
CA PHE A 10 -15.65 0.57 -25.15
C PHE A 10 -15.54 -0.84 -24.55
N ARG A 11 -15.29 -1.88 -25.35
CA ARG A 11 -15.04 -3.24 -24.85
C ARG A 11 -13.77 -3.33 -24.03
N VAL A 12 -12.69 -2.71 -24.47
CA VAL A 12 -11.43 -2.69 -23.71
C VAL A 12 -11.62 -1.94 -22.40
N LEU A 13 -12.31 -0.80 -22.41
CA LEU A 13 -12.59 -0.02 -21.22
C LEU A 13 -13.47 -0.80 -20.23
N MET A 14 -14.53 -1.47 -20.71
CA MET A 14 -15.36 -2.33 -19.87
C MET A 14 -14.59 -3.54 -19.35
N GLY A 15 -13.76 -4.16 -20.18
CA GLY A 15 -12.90 -5.27 -19.77
C GLY A 15 -11.93 -4.84 -18.67
N ALA A 16 -11.26 -3.70 -18.85
CA ALA A 16 -10.37 -3.13 -17.85
C ALA A 16 -11.11 -2.79 -16.55
N LEU A 17 -12.31 -2.20 -16.64
CA LEU A 17 -13.13 -1.88 -15.47
C LEU A 17 -13.51 -3.13 -14.66
N VAL A 18 -13.96 -4.19 -15.36
CA VAL A 18 -14.30 -5.47 -14.72
C VAL A 18 -13.05 -6.09 -14.07
N LEU A 19 -11.91 -6.02 -14.73
CA LEU A 19 -10.65 -6.56 -14.20
C LEU A 19 -10.21 -5.80 -12.94
N VAL A 20 -10.25 -4.46 -12.96
CA VAL A 20 -9.98 -3.62 -11.78
C VAL A 20 -10.95 -3.96 -10.65
N PHE A 21 -12.25 -4.11 -10.95
CA PHE A 21 -13.25 -4.47 -9.96
C PHE A 21 -12.96 -5.83 -9.30
N LEU A 22 -12.59 -6.84 -10.09
CA LEU A 22 -12.20 -8.15 -9.57
C LEU A 22 -10.94 -8.08 -8.71
N CYS A 23 -9.93 -7.29 -9.10
CA CYS A 23 -8.74 -7.06 -8.31
C CYS A 23 -9.08 -6.44 -6.95
N VAL A 24 -9.92 -5.40 -6.92
CA VAL A 24 -10.36 -4.76 -5.67
C VAL A 24 -11.11 -5.76 -4.78
N MET A 25 -12.02 -6.55 -5.34
CA MET A 25 -12.74 -7.58 -4.59
C MET A 25 -11.79 -8.65 -4.03
N ALA A 26 -10.78 -9.08 -4.80
CA ALA A 26 -9.78 -10.03 -4.34
C ALA A 26 -8.95 -9.48 -3.17
N VAL A 27 -8.57 -8.20 -3.22
CA VAL A 27 -7.87 -7.53 -2.12
C VAL A 27 -8.75 -7.46 -0.87
N ILE A 28 -10.01 -7.04 -1.01
CA ILE A 28 -10.95 -6.98 0.13
C ILE A 28 -11.17 -8.38 0.73
N ALA A 29 -11.36 -9.40 -0.10
CA ALA A 29 -11.53 -10.78 0.35
C ALA A 29 -10.25 -11.34 1.00
N GLY A 30 -9.07 -10.93 0.49
CA GLY A 30 -7.78 -11.27 1.08
C GLY A 30 -7.62 -10.66 2.48
N LEU A 31 -7.90 -9.37 2.62
CA LEU A 31 -7.86 -8.65 3.91
C LEU A 31 -8.81 -9.25 4.95
N ALA A 32 -9.98 -9.72 4.51
CA ALA A 32 -10.93 -10.39 5.39
C ALA A 32 -10.42 -11.77 5.89
N ARG A 33 -9.50 -12.41 5.16
CA ARG A 33 -8.94 -13.74 5.50
C ARG A 33 -7.59 -13.68 6.21
N GLY A 34 -6.85 -12.58 6.08
CA GLY A 34 -5.54 -12.42 6.69
C GLY A 34 -4.73 -11.25 6.13
N PRO A 35 -3.47 -11.09 6.57
CA PRO A 35 -2.58 -10.06 6.07
C PRO A 35 -2.34 -10.22 4.57
N VAL A 36 -2.49 -9.15 3.80
CA VAL A 36 -2.10 -9.12 2.39
C VAL A 36 -0.73 -8.48 2.28
N SER A 37 0.26 -9.23 1.80
CA SER A 37 1.61 -8.72 1.58
C SER A 37 1.62 -7.73 0.42
N LEU A 38 2.21 -6.56 0.65
CA LEU A 38 2.39 -5.45 -0.28
C LEU A 38 3.86 -5.33 -0.72
N GLN A 39 4.58 -6.46 -0.85
CA GLN A 39 5.98 -6.47 -1.31
C GLN A 39 6.20 -5.74 -2.65
N PHE A 40 5.20 -5.74 -3.53
CA PHE A 40 5.25 -4.99 -4.80
C PHE A 40 5.27 -3.46 -4.62
N PHE A 41 4.82 -2.96 -3.48
CA PHE A 41 4.77 -1.53 -3.15
C PHE A 41 6.05 -1.07 -2.42
N THR A 42 6.82 -2.00 -1.85
CA THR A 42 8.10 -1.75 -1.20
C THR A 42 9.02 -0.81 -1.99
N PRO A 43 9.31 -1.02 -3.29
CA PRO A 43 10.22 -0.13 -4.02
C PRO A 43 9.67 1.30 -4.16
N TYR A 44 8.34 1.47 -4.24
CA TYR A 44 7.72 2.79 -4.32
C TYR A 44 7.82 3.55 -2.99
N ILE A 45 7.64 2.84 -1.88
CA ILE A 45 7.78 3.43 -0.53
C ILE A 45 9.24 3.81 -0.28
N ALA A 46 10.19 2.95 -0.66
CA ALA A 46 11.62 3.21 -0.52
C ALA A 46 12.02 4.45 -1.31
N GLN A 47 11.59 4.55 -2.58
CA GLN A 47 11.87 5.71 -3.42
C GLN A 47 11.26 7.01 -2.87
N ALA A 48 10.05 6.95 -2.32
CA ALA A 48 9.40 8.11 -1.70
C ALA A 48 10.16 8.58 -0.44
N LEU A 49 10.61 7.63 0.39
CA LEU A 49 11.39 7.90 1.60
C LEU A 49 12.77 8.48 1.27
N GLU A 50 13.46 7.93 0.26
CA GLU A 50 14.75 8.44 -0.23
C GLU A 50 14.62 9.88 -0.75
N THR A 51 13.55 10.17 -1.49
CA THR A 51 13.28 11.52 -2.02
C THR A 51 13.04 12.53 -0.89
N GLN A 52 12.35 12.10 0.17
CA GLN A 52 11.98 12.98 1.29
C GLN A 52 13.10 13.12 2.33
N TYR A 53 13.92 12.09 2.51
CA TYR A 53 15.02 12.03 3.48
C TYR A 53 16.31 11.52 2.84
N PRO A 54 16.93 12.26 1.90
CA PRO A 54 18.11 11.80 1.15
C PRO A 54 19.38 11.60 2.00
N SER A 55 19.35 11.99 3.29
CA SER A 55 20.46 11.83 4.24
C SER A 55 20.26 10.67 5.23
N LEU A 56 19.18 9.91 5.07
CA LEU A 56 18.85 8.75 5.87
C LEU A 56 18.64 7.56 4.93
N ASP A 57 19.38 6.50 5.17
CA ASP A 57 19.19 5.22 4.51
C ASP A 57 18.10 4.45 5.28
N LEU A 58 16.97 4.20 4.62
CA LEU A 58 15.76 3.66 5.20
C LEU A 58 15.46 2.31 4.55
N SER A 59 15.62 1.24 5.31
CA SER A 59 15.42 -0.14 4.85
C SER A 59 14.29 -0.81 5.63
N PHE A 60 13.54 -1.69 4.97
CA PHE A 60 12.45 -2.47 5.56
C PHE A 60 12.27 -3.75 4.74
N GLU A 61 11.99 -4.86 5.41
CA GLU A 61 11.97 -6.18 4.76
C GLU A 61 10.63 -6.45 4.10
N GLU A 62 9.53 -6.17 4.80
CA GLU A 62 8.21 -6.47 4.31
C GLU A 62 7.18 -5.41 4.70
N VAL A 63 6.28 -5.10 3.77
CA VAL A 63 5.11 -4.25 4.01
C VAL A 63 3.87 -5.11 3.91
N LYS A 64 3.04 -5.13 4.95
CA LYS A 64 1.81 -5.92 5.05
C LYS A 64 0.62 -5.01 5.29
N LEU A 65 -0.47 -5.28 4.59
CA LEU A 65 -1.76 -4.68 4.85
C LEU A 65 -2.59 -5.61 5.72
N VAL A 66 -3.00 -5.13 6.88
CA VAL A 66 -3.79 -5.88 7.86
C VAL A 66 -5.11 -5.14 8.09
N TRP A 67 -6.20 -5.88 8.01
CA TRP A 67 -7.51 -5.36 8.41
C TRP A 67 -7.73 -5.60 9.90
N ASP A 68 -7.87 -4.52 10.68
CA ASP A 68 -8.31 -4.64 12.06
C ASP A 68 -9.83 -4.66 12.10
N GLY A 69 -10.40 -5.86 12.30
CA GLY A 69 -11.84 -6.07 12.38
C GLY A 69 -12.52 -5.39 13.58
N ARG A 70 -11.76 -4.98 14.61
CA ARG A 70 -12.30 -4.34 15.81
C ARG A 70 -12.54 -2.85 15.57
N ASP A 71 -11.51 -2.14 15.13
CA ASP A 71 -11.55 -0.69 14.95
C ASP A 71 -11.90 -0.27 13.51
N LYS A 72 -12.14 -1.24 12.62
CA LYS A 72 -12.46 -1.03 11.19
C LYS A 72 -11.42 -0.15 10.49
N ASN A 73 -10.17 -0.28 10.92
CA ASN A 73 -9.04 0.47 10.40
C ASN A 73 -8.13 -0.41 9.56
N LEU A 74 -7.48 0.23 8.60
CA LEU A 74 -6.52 -0.41 7.73
C LEU A 74 -5.13 -0.20 8.31
N VAL A 75 -4.50 -1.25 8.79
CA VAL A 75 -3.17 -1.18 9.41
C VAL A 75 -2.13 -1.54 8.36
N VAL A 76 -1.13 -0.68 8.17
CA VAL A 76 0.07 -1.03 7.42
C VAL A 76 1.14 -1.40 8.43
N ALA A 77 1.53 -2.67 8.42
CA ALA A 77 2.65 -3.16 9.20
C ALA A 77 3.90 -3.18 8.32
N LEU A 78 5.00 -2.63 8.83
CA LEU A 78 6.34 -2.77 8.29
C LEU A 78 7.15 -3.64 9.25
N ASP A 79 7.77 -4.67 8.70
CA ASP A 79 8.68 -5.55 9.43
C ASP A 79 10.12 -5.09 9.23
N ASP A 80 10.89 -5.11 10.32
CA ASP A 80 12.33 -4.79 10.35
C ASP A 80 12.71 -3.45 9.70
N PHE A 81 12.06 -2.38 10.15
CA PHE A 81 12.39 -1.03 9.72
C PHE A 81 13.71 -0.57 10.35
N ALA A 82 14.73 -0.37 9.52
CA ALA A 82 16.05 0.09 9.91
C ALA A 82 16.31 1.51 9.36
N VAL A 83 16.86 2.36 10.23
CA VAL A 83 17.31 3.70 9.87
C VAL A 83 18.81 3.75 10.04
N ALA A 84 19.52 4.08 8.97
CA ALA A 84 20.96 4.31 8.96
C ALA A 84 21.28 5.69 8.41
N ARG A 85 22.45 6.22 8.74
CA ARG A 85 23.03 7.43 8.16
C ARG A 85 24.51 7.19 7.97
N ASP A 86 25.04 7.44 6.77
CA ASP A 86 26.46 7.26 6.45
C ASP A 86 26.99 5.88 6.89
N GLU A 87 26.24 4.81 6.56
CA GLU A 87 26.52 3.41 6.93
C GLU A 87 26.49 3.10 8.44
N ALA A 88 26.19 4.08 9.30
CA ALA A 88 25.97 3.88 10.73
C ALA A 88 24.49 3.61 11.01
N LEU A 89 24.18 2.43 11.55
CA LEU A 89 22.84 2.06 12.01
C LEU A 89 22.45 2.95 13.20
N LEU A 90 21.44 3.79 13.02
CA LEU A 90 20.94 4.70 14.06
C LEU A 90 19.89 4.01 14.94
N ALA A 91 18.97 3.28 14.32
CA ALA A 91 17.91 2.57 15.02
C ALA A 91 17.32 1.43 14.17
N THR A 92 16.87 0.37 14.83
CA THR A 92 16.09 -0.70 14.23
C THR A 92 14.79 -0.87 15.02
N ILE A 93 13.67 -0.85 14.30
CA ILE A 93 12.34 -1.07 14.84
C ILE A 93 11.83 -2.38 14.23
N PRO A 94 11.80 -3.48 15.01
CA PRO A 94 11.50 -4.81 14.47
C PRO A 94 10.04 -4.95 14.00
N ASN A 95 9.11 -4.18 14.58
CA ASN A 95 7.69 -4.22 14.22
C ASN A 95 7.13 -2.80 14.27
N LEU A 96 7.02 -2.14 13.12
CA LEU A 96 6.40 -0.83 13.01
C LEU A 96 4.98 -1.00 12.46
N LYS A 97 3.96 -0.64 13.24
CA LYS A 97 2.56 -0.69 12.79
C LYS A 97 2.04 0.72 12.69
N VAL A 98 1.68 1.14 11.48
CA VAL A 98 1.02 2.42 11.25
C VAL A 98 -0.45 2.15 11.00
N VAL A 99 -1.31 2.58 11.92
CA VAL A 99 -2.75 2.44 11.78
C VAL A 99 -3.26 3.58 10.91
N PHE A 100 -3.79 3.26 9.73
CA PHE A 100 -4.45 4.25 8.87
C PHE A 100 -5.95 4.21 9.08
N SER A 101 -6.55 5.39 9.15
CA SER A 101 -8.00 5.52 9.23
C SER A 101 -8.63 5.09 7.91
N GLY A 102 -9.48 4.04 7.96
CA GLY A 102 -10.20 3.55 6.79
C GLY A 102 -11.13 4.62 6.20
N THR A 103 -11.75 5.45 7.05
CA THR A 103 -12.62 6.55 6.60
C THR A 103 -11.84 7.67 5.94
N ALA A 104 -10.63 7.99 6.40
CA ALA A 104 -9.77 8.96 5.73
C ALA A 104 -9.32 8.48 4.35
N LEU A 105 -8.98 7.19 4.24
CA LEU A 105 -8.59 6.57 2.97
C LEU A 105 -9.71 6.58 1.93
N LEU A 106 -10.98 6.36 2.34
CA LEU A 106 -12.15 6.51 1.46
C LEU A 106 -12.29 7.93 0.90
N HIS A 107 -11.79 8.93 1.62
CA HIS A 107 -11.71 10.32 1.15
C HIS A 107 -10.39 10.64 0.44
N ALA A 108 -9.63 9.62 0.03
CA ALA A 108 -8.31 9.73 -0.60
C ALA A 108 -7.29 10.48 0.26
N ARG A 109 -7.41 10.40 1.60
CA ARG A 109 -6.46 10.99 2.55
C ARG A 109 -5.73 9.89 3.29
N ILE A 110 -4.40 9.95 3.23
CA ILE A 110 -3.52 9.12 4.06
C ILE A 110 -3.39 9.86 5.39
N ALA A 111 -4.15 9.44 6.40
CA ALA A 111 -4.09 10.00 7.75
C ALA A 111 -3.74 8.89 8.74
N PRO A 112 -2.62 9.00 9.48
CA PRO A 112 -2.33 8.10 10.59
C PRO A 112 -3.41 8.33 11.65
N ALA A 113 -4.11 7.26 12.02
CA ALA A 113 -5.10 7.28 13.09
C ALA A 113 -4.39 7.18 14.45
N GLU A 114 -3.40 6.30 14.54
CA GLU A 114 -2.59 6.04 15.75
C GLU A 114 -1.17 5.63 15.31
N LEU A 115 -0.17 6.02 16.12
CA LEU A 115 1.27 5.73 15.96
C LEU A 115 1.72 4.73 17.02
#